data_AF-A0A9X4HF05-F1
#
_entry.id   AF-A0A9X4HF05-F1
#
_cell.length_a   1.000
_cell.length_b   1.000
_cell.length_c   1.000
_cell.angle_alpha   90.00
_cell.angle_beta   90.00
_cell.angle_gamma   90.00
#
_symmetry.space_group_name_H-M   'P 1'
#
loop_
_entity.id
_entity.type
_entity.pdbx_description
1 polymer ?
#
loop_
_entity_poly.entity_id
_entity_poly.type
_entity_poly.pdbx_seq_one_letter_code
_entity_poly.pdbx_strand_id
1 'polypeptide(L)' 'MHDIVQDFYGRQLQHSDDLKTSACCDISQMPAWLKPLLVRIHPEVLARYYSCGLVCPPLLLEGCRVLDLGCG' A
#
# COMPACT_ATOMS: atom_id res chain seq x y z
N MET A 1 -7.39 -20.19 -13.85
CA MET A 1 -6.90 -19.38 -12.71
C MET A 1 -6.35 -18.05 -13.18
N HIS A 2 -5.46 -18.04 -14.19
CA HIS A 2 -4.85 -16.82 -14.74
C HIS A 2 -5.89 -15.78 -15.22
N ASP A 3 -6.93 -16.22 -15.96
CA ASP A 3 -7.97 -15.31 -16.48
C ASP A 3 -8.78 -14.63 -15.37
N ILE A 4 -9.00 -15.32 -14.26
CA ILE A 4 -9.74 -14.80 -13.11
C ILE A 4 -8.91 -13.73 -12.39
N VAL A 5 -7.60 -13.98 -12.24
CA VAL A 5 -6.66 -13.04 -11.61
C VAL A 5 -6.49 -11.81 -12.50
N GLN A 6 -6.33 -12.00 -13.81
CA GLN A 6 -6.20 -10.92 -14.78
C GLN A 6 -7.46 -10.06 -14.83
N ASP A 7 -8.65 -10.65 -14.76
CA ASP A 7 -9.90 -9.90 -14.70
C ASP A 7 -10.04 -9.08 -13.42
N PHE A 8 -9.68 -9.68 -12.28
CA PHE A 8 -9.78 -9.04 -10.98
C PHE A 8 -8.86 -7.81 -10.88
N TYR A 9 -7.58 -7.95 -11.21
CA TYR A 9 -6.63 -6.82 -11.18
C TYR A 9 -6.74 -5.88 -12.38
N GLY A 10 -7.23 -6.36 -13.53
CA GLY A 10 -7.27 -5.57 -14.77
C GLY A 10 -8.58 -4.80 -14.97
N ARG A 11 -9.68 -5.25 -14.39
CA ARG A 11 -11.00 -4.62 -14.55
C ARG A 11 -11.71 -4.32 -13.25
N GLN A 12 -11.70 -5.23 -12.27
CA GLN A 12 -12.52 -5.10 -11.07
C GLN A 12 -11.91 -4.25 -9.96
N LEU A 13 -10.59 -4.29 -9.77
CA LEU A 13 -9.88 -3.53 -8.72
C LEU A 13 -9.36 -2.21 -9.30
N GLN A 14 -10.19 -1.16 -9.30
CA GLN A 14 -9.80 0.17 -9.79
C GLN A 14 -9.41 1.09 -8.62
N HIS A 15 -10.09 0.96 -7.48
CA HIS A 15 -9.90 1.75 -6.27
C HIS A 15 -9.92 0.91 -4.99
N SER A 16 -9.37 1.47 -3.90
CA SER A 16 -9.35 0.87 -2.55
C SER A 16 -10.71 0.40 -2.04
N ASP A 17 -11.78 1.05 -2.49
CA ASP A 17 -13.15 0.68 -2.13
C ASP A 17 -13.67 -0.58 -2.86
N ASP A 18 -13.02 -1.00 -3.94
CA ASP A 18 -13.41 -2.20 -4.72
C ASP A 18 -12.94 -3.51 -4.05
N LEU A 19 -12.18 -3.43 -2.95
CA LEU A 19 -11.77 -4.62 -2.21
C LEU A 19 -12.99 -5.32 -1.59
N LYS A 20 -13.25 -6.54 -2.09
CA LYS A 20 -14.34 -7.39 -1.61
C LYS A 20 -14.13 -7.94 -0.20
N THR A 21 -12.94 -7.75 0.38
CA THR A 21 -12.59 -8.21 1.73
C THR A 21 -11.96 -7.05 2.51
N SER A 22 -12.17 -7.01 3.82
CA SER A 22 -11.48 -6.05 4.72
C SER A 22 -10.00 -6.42 4.94
N ALA A 23 -9.35 -6.94 3.90
CA ALA A 23 -7.91 -7.13 3.94
C ALA A 23 -7.30 -5.74 4.08
N CYS A 24 -6.51 -5.56 5.14
CA CYS A 24 -5.57 -4.46 5.22
C CYS A 24 -6.12 -3.06 5.50
N CYS A 25 -6.96 -2.90 6.52
CA CYS A 25 -7.46 -1.58 6.94
C CYS A 25 -7.05 -1.21 8.38
N ASP A 26 -5.84 -1.55 8.82
CA ASP A 26 -5.35 -1.10 10.13
C ASP A 26 -4.26 -0.01 10.00
N ILE A 27 -4.72 1.18 9.62
CA ILE A 27 -3.92 2.42 9.63
C ILE A 27 -3.52 2.80 11.07
N SER A 28 -4.13 2.19 12.10
CA SER A 28 -3.96 2.59 13.50
C SER A 28 -2.56 2.33 14.06
N GLN A 29 -1.76 1.45 13.45
CA GLN A 29 -0.40 1.13 13.92
C GLN A 29 0.72 1.97 13.31
N MET A 30 0.40 3.02 12.55
CA MET A 30 1.42 3.78 11.84
C MET A 30 2.23 4.72 12.77
N PRO A 31 3.58 4.62 12.78
CA PRO A 31 4.41 5.45 13.64
C PRO A 31 4.22 6.96 13.39
N ALA A 32 4.27 7.76 14.45
CA ALA A 32 4.04 9.21 14.37
C ALA A 32 5.01 9.95 13.43
N TRP A 33 6.25 9.48 13.32
CA TRP A 33 7.27 10.06 12.45
C TRP A 33 7.00 9.83 10.95
N LEU A 34 6.19 8.83 10.60
CA LEU A 34 5.88 8.46 9.22
C LEU A 34 4.70 9.27 8.64
N LYS A 35 3.75 9.66 9.51
CA LYS A 35 2.57 10.47 9.15
C LYS A 35 2.89 11.74 8.33
N PRO A 36 3.85 12.61 8.70
CA PRO A 36 4.14 13.81 7.92
C PRO A 36 4.76 13.52 6.55
N LEU A 37 5.40 12.35 6.38
CA LEU A 37 5.98 11.95 5.09
C LEU A 37 4.90 11.52 4.10
N LEU A 38 3.83 10.87 4.58
CA LEU A 38 2.71 10.44 3.74
C LEU A 38 1.94 11.61 3.14
N VAL A 39 1.82 12.73 3.86
CA VAL A 39 1.17 13.96 3.34
C VAL A 39 1.88 14.51 2.09
N ARG A 40 3.14 14.12 1.87
CA ARG A 40 3.92 14.53 0.70
C ARG A 40 3.77 13.59 -0.50
N ILE A 41 3.07 12.47 -0.35
CA ILE A 41 2.80 11.52 -1.44
C ILE A 41 1.62 12.01 -2.28
N HIS A 42 1.66 11.75 -3.58
CA HIS A 42 0.60 12.14 -4.50
C HIS A 42 -0.75 11.50 -4.11
N PRO A 43 -1.87 12.26 -4.12
CA PRO A 43 -3.18 11.75 -3.69
C PRO A 43 -3.65 10.50 -4.44
N GLU A 44 -3.34 10.41 -5.75
CA GLU A 44 -3.68 9.24 -6.56
C GLU A 44 -2.97 7.95 -6.09
N VAL A 45 -1.73 8.08 -5.60
CA VAL A 45 -0.96 6.94 -5.08
C VAL A 45 -1.54 6.50 -3.74
N LEU A 46 -1.90 7.45 -2.86
CA LEU A 46 -2.56 7.14 -1.60
C LEU A 46 -3.93 6.48 -1.80
N ALA A 47 -4.71 6.94 -2.80
CA ALA A 47 -6.04 6.42 -3.10
C ALA A 47 -6.05 5.01 -3.72
N ARG A 48 -4.90 4.53 -4.20
CA ARG A 48 -4.68 3.18 -4.71
C ARG A 48 -3.74 2.35 -3.83
N TYR A 49 -3.44 2.82 -2.63
CA TYR A 49 -2.56 2.10 -1.72
C TYR A 49 -3.37 1.09 -0.90
N TYR A 50 -3.19 -0.19 -1.22
CA TYR A 50 -3.98 -1.31 -0.69
C TYR A 50 -3.22 -2.10 0.40
N SER A 51 -2.62 -1.42 1.39
CA SER A 51 -1.65 -2.07 2.29
C SER A 51 -2.16 -2.35 3.70
N CYS A 52 -1.67 -3.46 4.27
CA CYS A 52 -1.95 -3.91 5.65
C CYS A 52 -1.20 -3.11 6.72
N GLY A 53 -0.71 -1.91 6.37
CA GLY A 53 0.24 -1.15 7.15
C GLY A 53 1.59 -1.08 6.44
N LEU A 54 2.19 0.11 6.42
CA LEU A 54 3.53 0.31 5.87
C LEU A 54 4.57 -0.31 6.80
N VAL A 55 5.18 -1.42 6.38
CA VAL A 55 6.27 -2.09 7.11
C VAL A 55 7.55 -1.30 6.89
N CYS A 56 7.74 -0.23 7.66
CA CYS A 56 8.98 0.52 7.68
C CYS A 56 9.81 0.13 8.91
N PRO A 57 11.01 -0.45 8.74
CA PRO A 57 11.88 -0.76 9.87
C PRO A 57 12.22 0.52 10.64
N PRO A 58 12.28 0.49 11.98
CA PRO A 58 12.72 1.63 12.79
C PRO A 58 14.22 1.94 12.64
N LEU A 59 14.97 1.11 11.90
CA LEU A 59 16.40 1.31 11.63
C LEU A 59 16.61 2.46 10.62
N LEU A 60 17.76 3.14 10.75
CA LEU A 60 18.26 4.08 9.74
C LEU A 60 18.46 3.35 8.40
N LEU A 61 17.65 3.70 7.41
CA LEU A 61 17.73 3.20 6.03
C LEU A 61 18.74 3.98 5.17
N GLU A 62 19.50 4.91 5.77
CA GLU A 62 20.46 5.74 5.05
C GLU A 62 21.56 4.87 4.42
N GLY A 63 21.72 4.97 3.10
CA GLY A 63 22.65 4.15 2.33
C GLY A 63 22.17 2.72 2.03
N CYS A 64 20.99 2.32 2.49
CA CYS A 64 20.43 1.00 2.19
C CYS A 64 19.81 0.95 0.79
N ARG A 65 19.78 -0.25 0.21
CA ARG A 65 18.97 -0.57 -0.97
C ARG A 65 17.70 -1.27 -0.51
N VAL A 66 16.54 -0.73 -0.86
CA VAL A 66 15.24 -1.26 -0.48
C VAL A 66 14.58 -1.88 -1.70
N LEU A 67 14.03 -3.08 -1.53
CA LEU A 67 13.21 -3.77 -2.51
C LEU A 67 11.81 -3.95 -1.92
N ASP A 68 10.81 -3.38 -2.57
CA ASP A 68 9.40 -3.53 -2.22
C ASP A 68 8.75 -4.56 -3.15
N LEU A 69 8.23 -5.65 -2.57
CA LEU A 69 7.63 -6.75 -3.31
C LEU A 69 6.12 -6.59 -3.31
N GLY A 70 5.56 -6.18 -4.46
CA GLY A 70 4.14 -5.81 -4.55
C GLY A 70 3.91 -4.35 -4.16
N CYS A 71 4.69 -3.43 -4.73
CA CYS A 71 4.62 -2.00 -4.46
C CYS A 71 3.38 -1.27 -5.03
N GLY A 72 2.46 -2.03 -5.64
CA GLY A 72 1.24 -1.55 -6.27
C GLY A 72 0.07 -2.44 -5.92
#